data_AF-A0A2V3IIX6-F1
#
_entry.id   AF-A0A2V3IIX6-F1
#
_cell.length_a   1.000
_cell.length_b   1.000
_cell.length_c   1.000
_cell.angle_alpha   90.00
_cell.angle_beta   90.00
_cell.angle_gamma   90.00
#
_symmetry.space_group_name_H-M   'P 1'
#
loop_
_entity.id
_entity.type
_entity.pdbx_description
1 polymer ?
#
loop_
_entity_poly.entity_id
_entity_poly.type
_entity_poly.pdbx_seq_one_letter_code
_entity_poly.pdbx_strand_id
1 'polypeptide(L)'
;MAFMLFTLNCCSQQKNIFLSRVEELDATAVSKVICSVYKTGDSSTASQSFPDGFATLVRLYIRKARHKQISSDSSHDAALVWSILLGPQPRDDSLLDHFCKAATETNSGLLLCELLSTSKSKSFIEDKFMRRIAAARALQLTYPRPALSNQQSHAFIPRHPGVTEFLRSNRTSMEYYGFEWIRHARNFAYKHFSGVYNSVEKHSARAEPHGRGNGAYATIVKTSAYYNRLVRQFEADQRELGEVKKFLGQTPNEVKTQALQSTNLRLGKHPDSDVVYRTGD
;
A
#
# COMPACT_ATOMS: atom_id res chain seq x y z
N MET A 1 -19.08 -24.27 -15.23
CA MET A 1 -18.32 -24.87 -16.35
C MET A 1 -16.82 -24.97 -16.10
N ALA A 2 -16.14 -23.97 -15.50
CA ALA A 2 -14.69 -24.06 -15.20
C ALA A 2 -14.30 -25.19 -14.22
N PHE A 3 -15.22 -25.61 -13.35
CA PHE A 3 -15.02 -26.63 -12.31
C PHE A 3 -14.74 -28.04 -12.82
N MET A 4 -15.19 -28.41 -14.02
CA MET A 4 -15.02 -29.78 -14.56
C MET A 4 -13.64 -30.03 -15.19
N LEU A 5 -12.85 -28.98 -15.44
CA LEU A 5 -11.60 -29.10 -16.20
C LEU A 5 -10.37 -29.40 -15.32
N PHE A 6 -10.45 -29.22 -14.00
CA PHE A 6 -9.32 -29.45 -13.09
C PHE A 6 -9.35 -30.78 -12.35
N THR A 7 -10.50 -31.47 -12.35
CA THR A 7 -10.69 -32.75 -11.62
C THR A 7 -10.53 -33.99 -12.51
N LEU A 8 -10.25 -33.81 -13.81
CA LEU A 8 -10.06 -34.90 -14.75
C LEU A 8 -8.67 -34.79 -15.41
N ASN A 9 -8.07 -35.93 -15.72
CA ASN A 9 -6.91 -36.06 -16.62
C ASN A 9 -7.27 -35.49 -18.01
N CYS A 10 -7.36 -34.17 -18.13
CA CYS A 10 -7.64 -33.48 -19.38
C CYS A 10 -6.41 -33.60 -20.29
N CYS A 11 -6.64 -33.89 -21.57
CA CYS A 11 -5.55 -33.89 -22.55
C CYS A 11 -4.92 -32.49 -22.64
N SER A 12 -3.64 -32.43 -23.01
CA SER A 12 -2.85 -31.19 -23.10
C SER A 12 -3.52 -30.08 -23.92
N GLN A 13 -4.34 -30.43 -24.92
CA GLN A 13 -5.14 -29.47 -25.70
C GLN A 13 -6.22 -28.75 -24.89
N GLN A 14 -6.96 -29.45 -24.03
CA GLN A 14 -8.00 -28.83 -23.19
C GLN A 14 -7.39 -27.90 -22.13
N LYS A 15 -6.22 -28.26 -21.59
CA LYS A 15 -5.43 -27.41 -20.69
C LYS A 15 -5.02 -26.10 -21.35
N ASN A 16 -4.54 -26.15 -22.60
CA ASN A 16 -4.12 -24.96 -23.33
C ASN A 16 -5.29 -24.04 -23.71
N ILE A 17 -6.45 -24.61 -24.10
CA ILE A 17 -7.67 -23.84 -24.37
C ILE A 17 -8.20 -23.17 -23.09
N PHE A 18 -8.10 -23.86 -21.96
CA PHE A 18 -8.48 -23.28 -20.68
C PHE A 18 -7.56 -22.11 -20.31
N LEU A 19 -6.24 -22.31 -20.40
CA LEU A 19 -5.27 -21.25 -20.11
C LEU A 19 -5.46 -20.03 -21.01
N SER A 20 -5.68 -20.21 -22.31
CA SER A 20 -5.93 -19.10 -23.25
C SER A 20 -7.20 -18.33 -22.88
N ARG A 21 -8.27 -19.02 -22.46
CA ARG A 21 -9.50 -18.36 -21.99
C ARG A 21 -9.33 -17.64 -20.65
N VAL A 22 -8.42 -18.10 -19.79
CA VAL A 22 -8.09 -17.36 -18.56
C VAL A 22 -7.28 -16.09 -18.84
N GLU A 23 -6.54 -16.04 -19.94
CA GLU A 23 -5.91 -14.79 -20.41
C GLU A 23 -6.94 -13.72 -20.81
N GLU A 24 -8.19 -14.08 -21.05
CA GLU A 24 -9.29 -13.15 -21.35
C GLU A 24 -10.01 -12.65 -20.08
N LEU A 25 -9.87 -13.36 -18.94
CA LEU A 25 -10.55 -13.02 -17.68
C LEU A 25 -9.93 -11.81 -16.96
N ASP A 26 -10.70 -10.98 -16.27
CA ASP A 26 -10.10 -9.99 -15.36
C ASP A 26 -9.49 -10.67 -14.11
N ALA A 27 -8.64 -9.95 -13.37
CA ALA A 27 -7.91 -10.59 -12.26
C ALA A 27 -8.84 -11.08 -11.14
N THR A 28 -9.99 -10.42 -10.92
CA THR A 28 -11.00 -10.87 -9.96
C THR A 28 -11.56 -12.24 -10.35
N ALA A 29 -11.87 -12.44 -11.63
CA ALA A 29 -12.31 -13.73 -12.15
C ALA A 29 -11.20 -14.79 -12.09
N VAL A 30 -9.93 -14.43 -12.35
CA VAL A 30 -8.79 -15.35 -12.17
C VAL A 30 -8.62 -15.78 -10.70
N SER A 31 -8.73 -14.84 -9.75
CA SER A 31 -8.65 -15.15 -8.31
C SER A 31 -9.77 -16.11 -7.88
N LYS A 32 -11.01 -15.91 -8.34
CA LYS A 32 -12.14 -16.82 -8.06
C LYS A 32 -11.88 -18.24 -8.57
N VAL A 33 -11.28 -18.37 -9.76
CA VAL A 33 -10.88 -19.67 -10.31
C VAL A 33 -9.82 -20.33 -9.43
N ILE A 34 -8.81 -19.59 -8.99
CA ILE A 34 -7.74 -20.10 -8.11
C ILE A 34 -8.29 -20.55 -6.75
N CYS A 35 -9.13 -19.72 -6.12
CA CYS A 35 -9.79 -20.06 -4.85
C CYS A 35 -10.69 -21.28 -4.96
N SER A 36 -11.40 -21.41 -6.08
CA SER A 36 -12.25 -22.55 -6.39
C SER A 36 -11.43 -23.84 -6.50
N VAL A 37 -10.33 -23.82 -7.27
CA VAL A 37 -9.45 -24.99 -7.46
C VAL A 37 -8.86 -25.44 -6.11
N TYR A 38 -8.51 -24.49 -5.24
CA TYR A 38 -7.99 -24.78 -3.91
C TYR A 38 -9.04 -25.44 -2.99
N LYS A 39 -10.26 -24.89 -2.93
CA LYS A 39 -11.36 -25.46 -2.11
C LYS A 39 -11.76 -26.87 -2.52
N THR A 40 -11.62 -27.22 -3.81
CA THR A 40 -11.93 -28.56 -4.31
C THR A 40 -10.80 -29.57 -4.11
N GLY A 41 -9.56 -29.13 -3.89
CA GLY A 41 -8.42 -30.02 -3.65
C GLY A 41 -8.32 -30.56 -2.22
N ASP A 42 -9.04 -29.95 -1.27
CA ASP A 42 -8.95 -30.26 0.17
C ASP A 42 -9.78 -31.49 0.59
N SER A 43 -10.56 -32.09 -0.31
CA SER A 43 -11.28 -33.34 -0.03
C SER A 43 -10.45 -34.56 -0.44
N SER A 44 -9.76 -35.14 0.55
CA SER A 44 -9.34 -36.55 0.67
C SER A 44 -8.26 -37.18 -0.23
N THR A 45 -7.53 -36.44 -1.10
CA THR A 45 -6.41 -37.03 -1.87
C THR A 45 -5.11 -36.23 -1.75
N ALA A 46 -4.42 -36.40 -0.62
CA ALA A 46 -3.23 -35.65 -0.20
C ALA A 46 -1.93 -35.88 -1.02
N SER A 47 -1.98 -36.43 -2.24
CA SER A 47 -0.77 -36.68 -3.05
C SER A 47 -0.81 -36.19 -4.49
N GLN A 48 -1.86 -35.48 -4.93
CA GLN A 48 -1.87 -34.93 -6.29
C GLN A 48 -1.05 -33.63 -6.35
N SER A 49 0.10 -33.69 -7.02
CA SER A 49 0.83 -32.52 -7.48
C SER A 49 -0.13 -31.60 -8.25
N PHE A 50 -0.21 -30.32 -7.88
CA PHE A 50 -1.02 -29.37 -8.65
C PHE A 50 -0.56 -29.38 -10.11
N PRO A 51 -1.47 -29.48 -11.09
CA PRO A 51 -1.10 -29.52 -12.50
C PRO A 51 -0.40 -28.22 -12.91
N ASP A 52 0.56 -28.25 -13.84
CA ASP A 52 1.34 -27.05 -14.27
C ASP A 52 0.49 -25.83 -14.69
N GLY A 53 -0.81 -26.05 -14.93
CA GLY A 53 -1.78 -24.98 -15.16
C GLY A 53 -1.96 -24.05 -13.96
N PHE A 54 -1.84 -24.53 -12.71
CA PHE A 54 -2.04 -23.72 -11.51
C PHE A 54 -0.96 -22.64 -11.35
N ALA A 55 0.32 -23.00 -11.53
CA ALA A 55 1.43 -22.06 -11.56
C ALA A 55 1.24 -20.99 -12.64
N THR A 56 0.74 -21.40 -13.82
CA THR A 56 0.45 -20.49 -14.94
C THR A 56 -0.68 -19.51 -14.61
N LEU A 57 -1.76 -19.98 -13.96
CA LEU A 57 -2.87 -19.14 -13.50
C LEU A 57 -2.41 -18.12 -12.45
N VAL A 58 -1.57 -18.53 -11.50
CA VAL A 58 -0.98 -17.65 -10.50
C VAL A 58 -0.10 -16.58 -11.16
N ARG A 59 0.75 -16.95 -12.11
CA ARG A 59 1.58 -15.98 -12.88
C ARG A 59 0.71 -14.97 -13.64
N LEU A 60 -0.37 -15.44 -14.27
CA LEU A 60 -1.34 -14.61 -14.97
C LEU A 60 -2.06 -13.64 -14.03
N TYR A 61 -2.47 -14.10 -12.85
CA TYR A 61 -3.06 -13.24 -11.82
C TYR A 61 -2.08 -12.15 -11.39
N ILE A 62 -0.85 -12.51 -11.00
CA ILE A 62 0.20 -11.55 -10.58
C ILE A 62 0.45 -10.52 -11.68
N ARG A 63 0.56 -10.95 -12.95
CA ARG A 63 0.75 -10.06 -14.09
C ARG A 63 -0.43 -9.09 -14.25
N LYS A 64 -1.67 -9.56 -14.15
CA LYS A 64 -2.87 -8.72 -14.30
C LYS A 64 -3.09 -7.78 -13.10
N ALA A 65 -2.79 -8.23 -11.89
CA ALA A 65 -2.84 -7.43 -10.67
C ALA A 65 -1.80 -6.30 -10.66
N ARG A 66 -0.64 -6.49 -11.30
CA ARG A 66 0.35 -5.43 -11.50
C ARG A 66 -0.11 -4.35 -12.49
N HIS A 67 -0.86 -4.72 -13.53
CA HIS A 67 -1.27 -3.80 -14.59
C HIS A 67 -2.55 -3.03 -14.28
N LYS A 68 -3.46 -3.57 -13.47
CA LYS A 68 -4.66 -2.87 -13.02
C LYS A 68 -4.44 -2.38 -11.58
N GLN A 69 -4.72 -1.11 -11.29
CA GLN A 69 -5.01 -0.64 -9.93
C GLN A 69 -6.34 -1.27 -9.50
N ILE A 70 -6.34 -2.58 -9.24
CA ILE A 70 -7.52 -3.29 -8.75
C ILE A 70 -7.81 -2.72 -7.37
N SER A 71 -9.03 -2.20 -7.19
CA SER A 71 -9.53 -1.81 -5.87
C SER A 71 -9.41 -3.03 -4.97
N SER A 72 -8.50 -2.96 -4.02
CA SER A 72 -8.07 -4.07 -3.17
C SER A 72 -9.25 -4.63 -2.36
N ASP A 73 -9.87 -5.70 -2.85
CA ASP A 73 -10.62 -6.60 -1.99
C ASP A 73 -9.60 -7.56 -1.38
N SER A 74 -9.07 -7.20 -0.21
CA SER A 74 -7.90 -7.82 0.43
C SER A 74 -8.06 -9.34 0.68
N SER A 75 -9.31 -9.80 0.75
CA SER A 75 -9.67 -11.20 0.93
C SER A 75 -9.22 -12.11 -0.21
N HIS A 76 -9.21 -11.59 -1.44
CA HIS A 76 -8.90 -12.35 -2.65
C HIS A 76 -7.39 -12.53 -2.86
N ASP A 77 -6.60 -11.53 -2.47
CA ASP A 77 -5.14 -11.62 -2.48
C ASP A 77 -4.67 -12.61 -1.40
N ALA A 78 -5.26 -12.57 -0.19
CA ALA A 78 -4.88 -13.47 0.90
C ALA A 78 -5.08 -14.96 0.55
N ALA A 79 -6.19 -15.31 -0.11
CA ALA A 79 -6.46 -16.69 -0.54
C ALA A 79 -5.50 -17.19 -1.62
N LEU A 80 -5.07 -16.31 -2.53
CA LEU A 80 -4.05 -16.63 -3.53
C LEU A 80 -2.69 -16.90 -2.88
N VAL A 81 -2.34 -16.11 -1.87
CA VAL A 81 -1.10 -16.27 -1.12
C VAL A 81 -1.12 -17.55 -0.31
N TRP A 82 -2.24 -17.84 0.36
CA TRP A 82 -2.43 -19.10 1.06
C TRP A 82 -2.30 -20.30 0.13
N SER A 83 -2.82 -20.23 -1.09
CA SER A 83 -2.76 -21.34 -2.04
C SER A 83 -1.38 -21.53 -2.70
N ILE A 84 -0.57 -20.47 -2.80
CA ILE A 84 0.85 -20.57 -3.17
C ILE A 84 1.71 -21.09 -2.01
N LEU A 85 1.44 -20.64 -0.78
CA LEU A 85 2.21 -21.02 0.41
C LEU A 85 1.90 -22.43 0.92
N LEU A 86 0.64 -22.86 0.85
CA LEU A 86 0.17 -24.15 1.39
C LEU A 86 0.00 -25.25 0.34
N GLY A 87 0.21 -24.96 -0.95
CA GLY A 87 0.08 -26.00 -1.98
C GLY A 87 1.06 -27.16 -1.76
N PRO A 88 0.68 -28.41 -2.15
CA PRO A 88 1.55 -29.58 -2.11
C PRO A 88 2.87 -29.33 -2.85
N GLN A 89 3.94 -29.84 -2.25
CA GLN A 89 5.30 -29.80 -2.76
C GLN A 89 5.43 -30.46 -4.15
N PRO A 90 6.39 -30.04 -4.99
CA PRO A 90 7.45 -29.07 -4.70
C PRO A 90 7.00 -27.62 -4.82
N ARG A 91 7.40 -26.78 -3.83
CA ARG A 91 7.19 -25.33 -3.89
C ARG A 91 8.11 -24.71 -4.95
N ASP A 92 7.54 -23.92 -5.87
CA ASP A 92 8.31 -23.13 -6.83
C ASP A 92 8.85 -21.86 -6.14
N ASP A 93 10.10 -21.94 -5.67
CA ASP A 93 10.83 -20.85 -5.00
C ASP A 93 10.90 -19.56 -5.85
N SER A 94 10.88 -19.66 -7.19
CA SER A 94 10.90 -18.50 -8.10
C SER A 94 9.58 -17.75 -8.09
N LEU A 95 8.45 -18.48 -8.07
CA LEU A 95 7.12 -17.90 -7.93
C LEU A 95 6.93 -17.18 -6.60
N LEU A 96 7.42 -17.79 -5.52
CA LEU A 96 7.43 -17.19 -4.19
C LEU A 96 8.27 -15.92 -4.15
N ASP A 97 9.44 -15.89 -4.78
CA ASP A 97 10.28 -14.68 -4.86
C ASP A 97 9.58 -13.53 -5.61
N HIS A 98 8.93 -13.84 -6.74
CA HIS A 98 8.15 -12.86 -7.50
C HIS A 98 6.95 -12.34 -6.70
N PHE A 99 6.28 -13.22 -5.96
CA PHE A 99 5.19 -12.85 -5.08
C PHE A 99 5.69 -11.95 -3.93
N CYS A 100 6.78 -12.32 -3.27
CA CYS A 100 7.40 -11.50 -2.22
C CYS A 100 7.72 -10.10 -2.76
N LYS A 101 8.36 -10.01 -3.94
CA LYS A 101 8.65 -8.72 -4.60
C LYS A 101 7.37 -7.92 -4.86
N ALA A 102 6.33 -8.56 -5.43
CA ALA A 102 5.06 -7.89 -5.70
C ALA A 102 4.36 -7.42 -4.42
N ALA A 103 4.33 -8.24 -3.36
CA ALA A 103 3.77 -7.89 -2.06
C ALA A 103 4.55 -6.78 -1.35
N THR A 104 5.85 -6.63 -1.65
CA THR A 104 6.66 -5.50 -1.19
C THR A 104 6.53 -4.25 -2.05
N GLU A 105 5.86 -4.33 -3.20
CA GLU A 105 5.55 -3.17 -4.05
C GLU A 105 4.13 -2.68 -3.79
N THR A 106 3.20 -3.59 -3.52
CA THR A 106 1.83 -3.26 -3.12
C THR A 106 1.81 -2.97 -1.62
N ASN A 107 1.37 -1.76 -1.23
CA ASN A 107 1.25 -1.31 0.16
C ASN A 107 0.18 -2.10 0.98
N SER A 108 -0.12 -3.34 0.61
CA SER A 108 -1.18 -4.19 1.15
C SER A 108 -0.77 -4.80 2.50
N GLY A 109 -0.53 -3.97 3.52
CA GLY A 109 -0.21 -4.40 4.89
C GLY A 109 -1.25 -5.32 5.53
N LEU A 110 -2.51 -5.22 5.09
CA LEU A 110 -3.60 -6.08 5.56
C LEU A 110 -3.30 -7.57 5.33
N LEU A 111 -2.66 -7.90 4.21
CA LEU A 111 -2.41 -9.28 3.84
C LEU A 111 -1.38 -9.94 4.75
N LEU A 112 -0.31 -9.22 5.11
CA LEU A 112 0.68 -9.75 6.05
C LEU A 112 0.08 -9.90 7.45
N CYS A 113 -0.66 -8.89 7.95
CA CYS A 113 -1.34 -8.98 9.24
C CYS A 113 -2.30 -10.18 9.29
N GLU A 114 -3.06 -10.40 8.23
CA GLU A 114 -4.00 -11.52 8.14
C GLU A 114 -3.27 -12.86 8.14
N LEU A 115 -2.19 -13.00 7.34
CA LEU A 115 -1.31 -14.17 7.34
C LEU A 115 -0.71 -14.44 8.73
N LEU A 116 -0.19 -13.41 9.40
CA LEU A 116 0.42 -13.51 10.72
C LEU A 116 -0.61 -13.89 11.79
N SER A 117 -1.83 -13.38 11.69
CA SER A 117 -2.90 -13.66 12.67
C SER A 117 -3.47 -15.08 12.56
N THR A 118 -3.46 -15.65 11.35
CA THR A 118 -4.01 -16.98 11.06
C THR A 118 -2.97 -18.08 11.23
N SER A 119 -1.67 -17.77 11.07
CA SER A 119 -0.61 -18.74 11.27
C SER A 119 -0.12 -18.82 12.73
N LYS A 120 -0.76 -19.67 13.55
CA LYS A 120 -0.23 -20.02 14.89
C LYS A 120 0.78 -21.18 14.85
N SER A 121 1.06 -21.76 13.68
CA SER A 121 1.97 -22.89 13.56
C SER A 121 3.43 -22.47 13.66
N LYS A 122 4.22 -23.16 14.50
CA LYS A 122 5.68 -22.99 14.57
C LYS A 122 6.36 -23.15 13.21
N SER A 123 5.89 -24.10 12.39
CA SER A 123 6.45 -24.34 11.06
C SER A 123 6.33 -23.14 10.11
N PHE A 124 5.36 -22.25 10.34
CA PHE A 124 5.15 -21.06 9.52
C PHE A 124 6.08 -19.90 9.95
N ILE A 125 6.38 -19.80 11.23
CA ILE A 125 7.32 -18.80 11.78
C ILE A 125 8.75 -19.10 11.30
N GLU A 126 9.10 -20.37 11.17
CA GLU A 126 10.41 -20.83 10.70
C GLU A 126 10.56 -20.77 9.16
N ASP A 127 9.48 -20.50 8.43
CA ASP A 127 9.51 -20.46 6.97
C ASP A 127 10.33 -19.26 6.44
N LYS A 128 11.38 -19.56 5.67
CA LYS A 128 12.31 -18.57 5.11
C LYS A 128 11.61 -17.48 4.30
N PHE A 129 10.51 -17.79 3.61
CA PHE A 129 9.79 -16.83 2.77
C PHE A 129 8.93 -15.90 3.62
N MET A 130 8.23 -16.43 4.62
CA MET A 130 7.43 -15.62 5.53
C MET A 130 8.30 -14.63 6.29
N ARG A 131 9.48 -15.07 6.74
CA ARG A 131 10.47 -14.17 7.35
C ARG A 131 10.95 -13.09 6.38
N ARG A 132 11.12 -13.39 5.09
CA ARG A 132 11.52 -12.40 4.09
C ARG A 132 10.43 -11.37 3.79
N ILE A 133 9.17 -11.80 3.66
CA ILE A 133 8.02 -10.89 3.48
C ILE A 133 7.89 -10.00 4.72
N ALA A 134 7.95 -10.58 5.91
CA ALA A 134 7.91 -9.85 7.17
C ALA A 134 9.06 -8.83 7.28
N ALA A 135 10.30 -9.21 6.94
CA ALA A 135 11.43 -8.29 6.96
C ALA A 135 11.25 -7.12 5.98
N ALA A 136 10.77 -7.39 4.77
CA ALA A 136 10.55 -6.34 3.78
C ALA A 136 9.41 -5.40 4.18
N ARG A 137 8.33 -5.91 4.78
CA ARG A 137 7.26 -5.07 5.36
C ARG A 137 7.77 -4.24 6.54
N ALA A 138 8.61 -4.81 7.40
CA ALA A 138 9.22 -4.07 8.50
C ALA A 138 10.05 -2.88 7.99
N LEU A 139 10.77 -3.04 6.88
CA LEU A 139 11.51 -1.94 6.24
C LEU A 139 10.58 -0.83 5.72
N GLN A 140 9.46 -1.17 5.08
CA GLN A 140 8.47 -0.19 4.62
C GLN A 140 7.86 0.62 5.77
N LEU A 141 7.61 -0.02 6.91
CA LEU A 141 7.01 0.62 8.09
C LEU A 141 8.03 1.39 8.94
N THR A 142 9.32 1.26 8.63
CA THR A 142 10.39 1.97 9.34
C THR A 142 10.63 3.31 8.66
N TYR A 143 9.89 4.33 9.10
CA TYR A 143 10.04 5.71 8.63
C TYR A 143 9.87 6.69 9.81
N PRO A 144 10.40 7.93 9.71
CA PRO A 144 10.31 8.87 10.82
C PRO A 144 8.88 9.35 11.06
N ARG A 145 8.57 9.74 12.30
CA ARG A 145 7.30 10.37 12.64
C ARG A 145 7.07 11.60 11.76
N PRO A 146 5.88 11.79 11.17
CA PRO A 146 5.57 12.99 10.40
C PRO A 146 5.81 14.25 11.22
N ALA A 147 6.55 15.22 10.66
CA ALA A 147 6.72 16.54 11.25
C ALA A 147 5.46 17.38 11.05
N LEU A 148 5.16 18.28 12.00
CA LEU A 148 4.09 19.25 11.84
C LEU A 148 4.39 20.15 10.64
N SER A 149 3.51 20.11 9.63
CA SER A 149 3.65 20.93 8.43
C SER A 149 2.28 21.30 7.87
N ASN A 150 2.21 22.50 7.29
CA ASN A 150 1.06 22.95 6.51
C ASN A 150 1.12 22.47 5.05
N GLN A 151 2.21 21.83 4.64
CA GLN A 151 2.36 21.27 3.31
C GLN A 151 1.55 19.98 3.16
N GLN A 152 0.71 19.94 2.14
CA GLN A 152 -0.10 18.78 1.78
C GLN A 152 0.37 18.29 0.42
N SER A 153 1.54 17.64 0.38
CA SER A 153 2.33 17.32 -0.81
C SER A 153 1.55 16.60 -1.92
N HIS A 154 0.57 15.79 -1.54
CA HIS A 154 -0.24 15.00 -2.47
C HIS A 154 -1.59 15.63 -2.82
N ALA A 155 -1.89 16.83 -2.31
CA ALA A 155 -3.15 17.52 -2.58
C ALA A 155 -3.36 17.72 -4.08
N PHE A 156 -4.62 17.61 -4.54
CA PHE A 156 -4.99 17.82 -5.93
C PHE A 156 -6.45 18.29 -6.04
N ILE A 157 -6.66 19.47 -6.65
CA ILE A 157 -7.98 19.99 -6.97
C ILE A 157 -8.15 20.02 -8.49
N PRO A 158 -9.08 19.23 -9.07
CA PRO A 158 -9.31 19.22 -10.51
C PRO A 158 -9.65 20.60 -11.06
N ARG A 159 -9.00 21.01 -12.16
CA ARG A 159 -9.21 22.30 -12.86
C ARG A 159 -8.83 23.57 -12.05
N HIS A 160 -8.20 23.42 -10.88
CA HIS A 160 -7.77 24.56 -10.04
C HIS A 160 -6.28 24.41 -9.66
N PRO A 161 -5.35 24.62 -10.60
CA PRO A 161 -3.92 24.40 -10.38
C PRO A 161 -3.33 25.34 -9.31
N GLY A 162 -3.71 26.62 -9.29
CA GLY A 162 -3.20 27.57 -8.28
C GLY A 162 -3.60 27.19 -6.84
N VAL A 163 -4.79 26.61 -6.66
CA VAL A 163 -5.23 26.08 -5.36
C VAL A 163 -4.45 24.81 -5.00
N THR A 164 -4.17 23.96 -5.98
CA THR A 164 -3.33 22.76 -5.78
C THR A 164 -1.91 23.14 -5.34
N GLU A 165 -1.31 24.12 -5.99
CA GLU A 165 0.01 24.65 -5.62
C GLU A 165 0.00 25.24 -4.20
N PHE A 166 -1.02 26.04 -3.88
CA PHE A 166 -1.20 26.56 -2.53
C PHE A 166 -1.29 25.44 -1.48
N LEU A 167 -2.10 24.40 -1.73
CA LEU A 167 -2.25 23.27 -0.82
C LEU A 167 -0.93 22.52 -0.60
N ARG A 168 -0.11 22.39 -1.65
CA ARG A 168 1.23 21.79 -1.61
C ARG A 168 2.32 22.70 -1.06
N SER A 169 2.06 23.99 -0.87
CA SER A 169 3.03 24.94 -0.28
C SER A 169 3.00 24.92 1.26
N ASN A 170 3.87 25.70 1.91
CA ASN A 170 3.82 25.91 3.37
C ASN A 170 2.85 27.03 3.81
N ARG A 171 2.20 27.73 2.86
CA ARG A 171 1.24 28.80 3.18
C ARG A 171 0.03 28.24 3.93
N THR A 172 -0.49 29.02 4.88
CA THR A 172 -1.64 28.64 5.72
C THR A 172 -2.97 29.07 5.11
N SER A 173 -2.99 30.22 4.42
CA SER A 173 -4.16 30.78 3.76
C SER A 173 -3.88 31.32 2.35
N MET A 174 -4.93 31.36 1.54
CA MET A 174 -4.96 31.94 0.20
C MET A 174 -6.35 32.49 -0.09
N GLU A 175 -6.41 33.66 -0.72
CA GLU A 175 -7.62 34.13 -1.39
C GLU A 175 -7.59 33.65 -2.84
N TYR A 176 -8.65 32.98 -3.26
CA TYR A 176 -8.80 32.48 -4.62
C TYR A 176 -9.92 33.24 -5.32
N TYR A 177 -9.56 33.91 -6.41
CA TYR A 177 -10.42 34.76 -7.22
C TYR A 177 -10.80 34.05 -8.53
N GLY A 178 -11.66 34.68 -9.34
CA GLY A 178 -12.08 34.16 -10.65
C GLY A 178 -13.49 33.55 -10.66
N PHE A 179 -14.33 33.91 -9.70
CA PHE A 179 -15.74 33.53 -9.69
C PHE A 179 -16.60 34.63 -10.30
N GLU A 180 -17.57 34.24 -11.13
CA GLU A 180 -18.52 35.17 -11.76
C GLU A 180 -19.49 35.82 -10.75
N TRP A 181 -19.84 35.10 -9.67
CA TRP A 181 -20.71 35.58 -8.62
C TRP A 181 -20.56 34.77 -7.31
N ILE A 182 -21.11 35.28 -6.21
CA ILE A 182 -20.96 34.69 -4.86
C ILE A 182 -21.46 33.24 -4.75
N ARG A 183 -22.56 32.89 -5.42
CA ARG A 183 -23.04 31.49 -5.53
C ARG A 183 -22.01 30.55 -6.19
N HIS A 184 -21.20 31.00 -7.15
CA HIS A 184 -20.14 30.17 -7.73
C HIS A 184 -19.03 29.91 -6.68
N ALA A 185 -18.59 30.96 -5.96
CA ALA A 185 -17.63 30.80 -4.86
C ALA A 185 -18.14 29.87 -3.74
N ARG A 186 -19.43 29.95 -3.37
CA ARG A 186 -20.08 29.05 -2.41
C ARG A 186 -20.07 27.60 -2.88
N ASN A 187 -20.43 27.36 -4.13
CA ASN A 187 -20.43 26.01 -4.72
C ASN A 187 -19.01 25.42 -4.73
N PHE A 188 -18.01 26.23 -5.08
CA PHE A 188 -16.61 25.83 -5.03
C PHE A 188 -16.17 25.46 -3.60
N ALA A 189 -16.47 26.32 -2.62
CA ALA A 189 -16.18 26.08 -1.22
C ALA A 189 -16.82 24.77 -0.72
N TYR A 190 -18.12 24.59 -0.97
CA TYR A 190 -18.85 23.39 -0.55
C TYR A 190 -18.34 22.11 -1.20
N LYS A 191 -18.01 22.15 -2.50
CA LYS A 191 -17.59 20.98 -3.27
C LYS A 191 -16.24 20.44 -2.82
N HIS A 192 -15.29 21.33 -2.54
CA HIS A 192 -13.90 20.95 -2.32
C HIS A 192 -13.47 21.04 -0.85
N PHE A 193 -14.11 21.89 -0.03
CA PHE A 193 -13.62 22.26 1.29
C PHE A 193 -14.66 22.07 2.40
N SER A 194 -14.63 20.90 3.02
CA SER A 194 -15.49 20.56 4.17
C SER A 194 -14.84 20.81 5.54
N GLY A 195 -13.57 21.24 5.57
CA GLY A 195 -12.80 21.40 6.82
C GLY A 195 -12.25 20.08 7.40
N VAL A 196 -12.68 18.93 6.88
CA VAL A 196 -12.14 17.60 7.20
C VAL A 196 -11.18 17.11 6.10
N TYR A 197 -10.54 15.96 6.30
CA TYR A 197 -9.63 15.40 5.29
C TYR A 197 -10.42 14.76 4.13
N ASN A 198 -10.17 15.21 2.91
CA ASN A 198 -10.71 14.63 1.69
C ASN A 198 -9.79 13.50 1.17
N SER A 199 -10.31 12.27 1.12
CA SER A 199 -9.55 11.09 0.70
C SER A 199 -9.30 10.97 -0.79
N VAL A 200 -10.11 11.62 -1.62
CA VAL A 200 -9.97 11.65 -3.07
C VAL A 200 -8.95 12.70 -3.47
N GLU A 201 -9.11 13.91 -2.94
CA GLU A 201 -8.28 15.08 -3.29
C GLU A 201 -7.04 15.23 -2.40
N LYS A 202 -6.87 14.35 -1.41
CA LYS A 202 -5.71 14.24 -0.51
C LYS A 202 -5.33 15.53 0.23
N HIS A 203 -6.33 16.32 0.65
CA HIS A 203 -6.10 17.56 1.37
C HIS A 203 -7.06 17.74 2.56
N SER A 204 -6.78 18.73 3.40
CA SER A 204 -7.70 19.20 4.42
C SER A 204 -7.61 20.72 4.55
N ALA A 205 -8.69 21.39 4.17
CA ALA A 205 -8.85 22.84 4.24
C ALA A 205 -10.33 23.20 4.37
N ARG A 206 -10.61 24.40 4.86
CA ARG A 206 -11.91 25.06 4.83
C ARG A 206 -11.85 26.25 3.88
N ALA A 207 -12.97 26.60 3.26
CA ALA A 207 -13.06 27.78 2.41
C ALA A 207 -14.26 28.63 2.82
N GLU A 208 -14.04 29.93 2.95
CA GLU A 208 -15.08 30.91 3.28
C GLU A 208 -15.32 31.81 2.06
N PRO A 209 -16.54 31.81 1.49
CA PRO A 209 -16.85 32.61 0.32
C PRO A 209 -17.17 34.06 0.70
N HIS A 210 -16.62 35.01 -0.06
CA HIS A 210 -16.76 36.45 0.16
C HIS A 210 -17.05 37.19 -1.16
N GLY A 211 -17.41 38.47 -1.04
CA GLY A 211 -17.60 39.38 -2.17
C GLY A 211 -18.97 39.27 -2.87
N ARG A 212 -19.12 40.02 -3.96
CA ARG A 212 -20.35 40.12 -4.77
C ARG A 212 -20.02 40.43 -6.24
N GLY A 213 -20.83 39.90 -7.16
CA GLY A 213 -20.61 39.99 -8.60
C GLY A 213 -19.21 39.48 -9.00
N ASN A 214 -18.55 40.20 -9.90
CA ASN A 214 -17.20 39.89 -10.39
C ASN A 214 -16.09 40.01 -9.33
N GLY A 215 -16.40 40.56 -8.14
CA GLY A 215 -15.49 40.60 -6.99
C GLY A 215 -15.65 39.42 -6.04
N ALA A 216 -16.35 38.35 -6.42
CA ALA A 216 -16.51 37.17 -5.59
C ALA A 216 -15.21 36.36 -5.51
N TYR A 217 -14.85 35.91 -4.30
CA TYR A 217 -13.65 35.12 -4.00
C TYR A 217 -13.91 34.12 -2.88
N ALA A 218 -12.97 33.20 -2.66
CA ALA A 218 -12.99 32.28 -1.54
C ALA A 218 -11.68 32.34 -0.76
N THR A 219 -11.76 32.52 0.55
CA THR A 219 -10.61 32.46 1.47
C THR A 219 -10.42 31.01 1.90
N ILE A 220 -9.36 30.37 1.40
CA ILE A 220 -9.03 28.97 1.69
C ILE A 220 -8.02 28.95 2.83
N VAL A 221 -8.32 28.20 3.90
CA VAL A 221 -7.47 28.04 5.08
C VAL A 221 -7.24 26.55 5.33
N LYS A 222 -5.98 26.13 5.41
CA LYS A 222 -5.63 24.75 5.72
C LYS A 222 -6.01 24.41 7.16
N THR A 223 -6.35 23.15 7.39
CA THR A 223 -6.65 22.65 8.74
C THR A 223 -5.64 21.60 9.16
N SER A 224 -5.54 21.35 10.47
CA SER A 224 -4.67 20.33 11.04
C SER A 224 -5.14 18.89 10.76
N ALA A 225 -6.31 18.69 10.14
CA ALA A 225 -6.85 17.35 9.90
C ALA A 225 -5.97 16.51 8.97
N TYR A 226 -5.24 17.14 8.05
CA TYR A 226 -4.24 16.46 7.22
C TYR A 226 -3.11 15.88 8.06
N TYR A 227 -2.47 16.70 8.89
CA TYR A 227 -1.40 16.26 9.78
C TYR A 227 -1.89 15.19 10.78
N ASN A 228 -3.05 15.40 11.39
CA ASN A 228 -3.64 14.43 12.31
C ASN A 228 -3.88 13.07 11.66
N ARG A 229 -4.27 13.04 10.38
CA ARG A 229 -4.38 11.79 9.61
C ARG A 229 -3.02 11.13 9.42
N LEU A 230 -1.98 11.88 9.05
CA LEU A 230 -0.63 11.33 8.90
C LEU A 230 -0.10 10.73 10.20
N VAL A 231 -0.33 11.42 11.33
CA VAL A 231 0.06 10.91 12.66
C VAL A 231 -0.70 9.62 13.00
N ARG A 232 -2.02 9.58 12.78
CA ARG A 232 -2.81 8.35 13.02
C ARG A 232 -2.35 7.18 12.14
N GLN A 233 -2.03 7.44 10.88
CA GLN A 233 -1.47 6.41 9.98
C GLN A 233 -0.13 5.92 10.51
N PHE A 234 0.77 6.84 10.88
CA PHE A 234 2.06 6.50 11.47
C PHE A 234 1.90 5.64 12.73
N GLU A 235 1.01 6.01 13.65
CA GLU A 235 0.76 5.22 14.87
C GLU A 235 0.19 3.82 14.56
N ALA A 236 -0.66 3.69 13.54
CA ALA A 236 -1.13 2.40 13.07
C ALA A 236 0.01 1.55 12.51
N ASP A 237 0.85 2.14 11.66
CA ASP A 237 2.01 1.48 11.03
C ASP A 237 3.06 1.07 12.07
N GLN A 238 3.29 1.89 13.12
CA GLN A 238 4.21 1.54 14.20
C GLN A 238 3.70 0.39 15.06
N ARG A 239 2.37 0.26 15.25
CA ARG A 239 1.79 -0.92 15.90
C ARG A 239 1.98 -2.17 15.06
N GLU A 240 1.72 -2.08 13.76
CA GLU A 240 1.97 -3.17 12.80
C GLU A 240 3.46 -3.58 12.82
N LEU A 241 4.38 -2.62 12.78
CA LEU A 241 5.82 -2.87 12.85
C LEU A 241 6.21 -3.61 14.13
N GLY A 242 5.57 -3.31 15.26
CA GLY A 242 5.77 -4.01 16.53
C GLY A 242 5.42 -5.50 16.42
N GLU A 243 4.28 -5.83 15.79
CA GLU A 243 3.86 -7.22 15.58
C GLU A 243 4.76 -7.95 14.59
N VAL A 244 5.16 -7.30 13.50
CA VAL A 244 6.09 -7.88 12.51
C VAL A 244 7.46 -8.15 13.13
N LYS A 245 7.97 -7.27 14.00
CA LYS A 245 9.24 -7.47 14.71
C LYS A 245 9.18 -8.64 15.69
N LYS A 246 8.07 -8.78 16.43
CA LYS A 246 7.83 -9.96 17.29
C LYS A 246 7.85 -11.24 16.46
N PHE A 247 7.19 -11.26 15.30
CA PHE A 247 7.20 -12.40 14.39
C PHE A 247 8.60 -12.78 13.91
N LEU A 248 9.45 -11.79 13.63
CA LEU A 248 10.84 -12.02 13.22
C LEU A 248 11.76 -12.50 14.36
N GLY A 249 11.25 -12.60 15.60
CA GLY A 249 12.03 -12.92 16.79
C GLY A 249 12.94 -11.79 17.24
N GLN A 250 12.78 -10.57 16.70
CA GLN A 250 13.55 -9.41 17.13
C GLN A 250 13.01 -8.94 18.47
N THR A 251 13.79 -9.11 19.52
CA THR A 251 13.38 -8.63 20.83
C THR A 251 13.41 -7.09 20.85
N PRO A 252 12.55 -6.41 21.64
CA PRO A 252 12.51 -4.95 21.70
C PRO A 252 13.87 -4.28 22.01
N ASN A 253 14.78 -5.02 22.67
CA ASN A 253 16.11 -4.54 23.03
C ASN A 253 17.09 -4.45 21.84
N GLU A 254 16.97 -5.33 20.84
CA GLU A 254 17.80 -5.28 19.63
C GLU A 254 17.41 -4.10 18.74
N VAL A 255 16.11 -3.79 18.70
CA VAL A 255 15.54 -2.69 17.91
C VAL A 255 15.97 -1.33 18.43
N LYS A 256 16.01 -1.13 19.76
CA LYS A 256 16.51 0.10 20.38
C LYS A 256 17.99 0.32 20.09
N THR A 257 18.78 -0.75 20.09
CA THR A 257 20.23 -0.70 19.84
C THR A 257 20.55 -0.31 18.39
N GLN A 258 19.82 -0.87 17.41
CA GLN A 258 19.99 -0.50 16.01
C GLN A 258 19.52 0.93 15.70
N ALA A 259 18.42 1.38 16.29
CA ALA A 259 17.93 2.75 16.13
C ALA A 259 18.91 3.80 16.69
N LEU A 260 19.51 3.53 17.86
CA LEU A 260 20.55 4.39 18.45
C LEU A 260 21.82 4.43 17.59
N GLN A 261 22.24 3.30 17.02
CA GLN A 261 23.40 3.25 16.12
C GLN A 261 23.16 4.02 14.80
N SER A 262 21.95 3.96 14.23
CA SER A 262 21.62 4.70 12.99
C SER A 262 21.41 6.20 13.24
N THR A 263 21.00 6.59 14.45
CA THR A 263 20.92 8.00 14.85
C THR A 263 22.32 8.59 15.05
N ASN A 264 23.25 7.82 15.63
CA ASN A 264 24.64 8.24 15.80
C ASN A 264 25.45 8.28 14.49
N LEU A 265 25.12 7.44 13.50
CA LEU A 265 25.75 7.53 12.16
C LEU A 265 25.32 8.78 11.38
N ARG A 266 24.15 9.36 11.65
CA ARG A 266 23.71 10.63 11.02
C ARG A 266 24.25 11.88 11.72
N LEU A 267 24.75 11.76 12.95
CA LEU A 267 25.39 12.86 13.69
C LEU A 267 26.93 12.82 13.61
N GLY A 268 27.48 11.86 12.87
CA GLY A 268 28.91 11.71 12.64
C GLY A 268 29.44 12.67 11.57
N LYS A 269 30.02 13.78 12.03
CA LYS A 269 30.99 14.66 11.35
C LYS A 269 30.47 15.42 10.12
N HIS A 270 29.98 16.63 10.37
CA HIS A 270 30.08 17.71 9.38
C HIS A 270 31.58 18.07 9.25
N PRO A 271 32.22 17.96 8.07
CA PRO A 271 33.65 18.18 7.91
C PRO A 271 34.09 19.66 7.85
N ASP A 272 33.26 20.63 8.22
CA ASP A 272 33.50 22.06 7.92
C ASP A 272 33.49 23.01 9.14
N SER A 273 34.04 22.59 10.28
CA SER A 273 34.23 23.51 11.43
C SER A 273 35.69 23.70 11.80
N ASP A 274 36.56 23.92 10.81
CA ASP A 274 37.87 24.55 10.99
C ASP A 274 37.94 25.83 10.13
N VAL A 275 37.02 26.77 10.39
CA VAL A 275 37.20 28.16 9.91
C VAL A 275 38.04 28.88 10.95
N VAL A 276 39.36 28.85 10.74
CA VAL A 276 40.31 29.70 11.43
C VAL A 276 40.10 31.13 10.94
N TYR A 277 39.45 31.96 11.75
CA TYR A 277 39.45 33.41 11.54
C TYR A 277 40.87 33.93 11.79
N ARG A 278 41.63 34.18 10.71
CA ARG A 278 42.78 35.08 10.77
C ARG A 278 42.25 36.51 10.81
N THR A 279 42.30 37.11 11.99
CA THR A 279 42.31 38.57 12.14
C THR A 279 43.62 39.08 11.55
N GLY A 280 43.54 39.86 10.47
CA GLY A 280 44.64 40.60 9.90
C GLY A 280 44.42 42.09 10.14
N ASP A 281 45.50 42.72 10.62
CA ASP A 281 45.72 44.16 10.82
C ASP A 281 45.60 44.99 9.53
#